data_AF-A0A5C6ACD5-F1
#
_entry.id   AF-A0A5C6ACD5-F1
#
_cell.length_a   1.000
_cell.length_b   1.000
_cell.length_c   1.000
_cell.angle_alpha   90.00
_cell.angle_beta   90.00
_cell.angle_gamma   90.00
#
_symmetry.space_group_name_H-M   'P 1'
#
loop_
_entity.id
_entity.type
_entity.pdbx_description
1 polymer ?
#
loop_
_entity_poly.entity_id
_entity_poly.type
_entity_poly.pdbx_seq_one_letter_code
_entity_poly.pdbx_strand_id
1 'polypeptide(L)'
;MRLTKFLPILLSGMLLLGIYGCTTPESDPMTPPANPASDTAEDHTDHDHGDHAEHDHGDHATADSDSPMAKMMPGLKELSQEDYKSAMAQHMCPVSDEMLGTMGAPEKVDVNGKSVWICCDGCKDKLLAEPQKYLAKVK
;
A
#
# COMPACT_ATOMS: atom_id res chain seq x y z
N MET A 1 -1.03 -40.47 24.26
CA MET A 1 -2.43 -40.95 24.20
C MET A 1 -3.32 -39.72 24.30
N ARG A 2 -3.81 -39.17 23.18
CA ARG A 2 -5.03 -39.58 22.45
C ARG A 2 -6.30 -39.47 23.28
N LEU A 3 -7.21 -38.61 22.77
CA LEU A 3 -8.68 -38.69 22.81
C LEU A 3 -9.28 -38.45 24.22
N THR A 4 -10.33 -37.65 24.44
CA THR A 4 -11.56 -37.40 23.66
C THR A 4 -12.44 -36.42 24.48
N LYS A 5 -13.18 -35.54 23.81
CA LYS A 5 -14.53 -35.01 24.17
C LYS A 5 -14.92 -33.94 23.12
N PHE A 6 -15.18 -34.34 21.88
CA PHE A 6 -16.55 -34.37 21.33
C PHE A 6 -17.68 -34.47 22.37
N LEU A 7 -18.52 -33.43 22.46
CA LEU A 7 -19.99 -33.47 22.69
C LEU A 7 -20.56 -32.02 22.55
N PRO A 8 -21.87 -31.82 22.29
CA PRO A 8 -22.42 -31.41 20.97
C PRO A 8 -23.77 -30.65 21.08
N ILE A 9 -23.93 -29.36 20.76
CA ILE A 9 -25.28 -28.76 20.83
C ILE A 9 -25.60 -27.95 19.58
N LEU A 10 -26.14 -28.70 18.62
CA LEU A 10 -27.19 -28.26 17.69
C LEU A 10 -28.46 -27.88 18.47
N LEU A 11 -29.30 -27.06 17.82
CA LEU A 11 -30.66 -26.62 18.14
C LEU A 11 -30.80 -25.31 18.93
N SER A 12 -30.90 -24.20 18.19
CA SER A 12 -32.18 -23.52 17.95
C SER A 12 -31.98 -22.56 16.76
N GLY A 13 -32.62 -22.66 15.59
CA GLY A 13 -33.90 -23.25 15.29
C GLY A 13 -34.92 -22.14 15.04
N MET A 14 -34.95 -21.64 13.78
CA MET A 14 -36.12 -21.03 13.14
C MET A 14 -36.49 -19.62 13.68
N LEU A 15 -36.82 -18.60 12.88
CA LEU A 15 -38.02 -18.57 12.05
C LEU A 15 -38.24 -17.11 11.54
N LEU A 16 -38.34 -16.94 10.20
CA LEU A 16 -39.11 -15.91 9.44
C LEU A 16 -38.49 -14.51 9.24
N LEU A 17 -38.72 -13.75 8.15
CA LEU A 17 -39.53 -13.85 6.93
C LEU A 17 -39.15 -12.65 6.04
N GLY A 18 -39.17 -12.82 4.71
CA GLY A 18 -39.36 -11.75 3.73
C GLY A 18 -38.17 -10.79 3.57
N ILE A 19 -37.50 -10.72 2.43
CA ILE A 19 -38.07 -10.11 1.23
C ILE A 19 -37.33 -10.61 -0.01
N TYR A 20 -37.95 -11.57 -0.71
CA TYR A 20 -37.76 -11.67 -2.15
C TYR A 20 -38.57 -10.53 -2.76
N GLY A 21 -37.88 -9.53 -3.30
CA GLY A 21 -38.46 -8.45 -4.08
C GLY A 21 -37.53 -8.16 -5.24
N CYS A 22 -37.85 -8.74 -6.40
CA CYS A 22 -37.20 -8.47 -7.67
C CYS A 22 -37.43 -7.01 -8.09
N THR A 23 -36.39 -6.22 -8.40
CA THR A 23 -36.46 -5.17 -9.44
C THR A 23 -35.06 -4.85 -9.97
N THR A 24 -34.80 -5.38 -11.16
CA THR A 24 -34.01 -4.85 -12.30
C THR A 24 -32.60 -4.28 -12.11
N PRO A 25 -31.61 -4.81 -12.87
CA PRO A 25 -30.39 -4.09 -13.21
C PRO A 25 -30.71 -3.11 -14.34
N GLU A 26 -30.60 -1.80 -14.09
CA GLU A 26 -30.54 -0.80 -15.15
C GLU A 26 -29.22 -0.04 -14.96
N SER A 27 -28.34 -0.22 -15.93
CA SER A 27 -27.12 0.53 -16.15
C SER A 27 -27.49 1.94 -16.59
N ASP A 28 -27.40 2.92 -15.69
CA ASP A 28 -27.53 4.31 -16.07
C ASP A 28 -26.21 4.88 -16.61
N PRO A 29 -26.24 5.54 -17.78
CA PRO A 29 -25.09 6.20 -18.37
C PRO A 29 -24.77 7.54 -17.70
N MET A 30 -23.48 7.83 -17.69
CA MET A 30 -22.84 9.13 -17.49
C MET A 30 -23.75 10.34 -17.83
N THR A 31 -24.05 11.19 -16.85
CA THR A 31 -24.40 12.60 -17.09
C THR A 31 -23.86 13.47 -15.95
N PRO A 32 -22.75 14.20 -16.15
CA PRO A 32 -22.34 15.29 -15.26
C PRO A 32 -23.20 16.56 -15.51
N PRO A 33 -23.31 17.44 -14.50
CA PRO A 33 -24.37 18.43 -14.39
C PRO A 33 -24.19 19.65 -15.30
N ALA A 34 -25.34 20.18 -15.76
CA ALA A 34 -25.46 21.53 -16.26
C ALA A 34 -25.38 22.53 -15.10
N ASN A 35 -24.39 23.41 -15.11
CA ASN A 35 -24.39 24.66 -14.35
C ASN A 35 -24.47 25.85 -15.34
N PRO A 36 -25.33 26.85 -15.08
CA PRO A 36 -25.46 28.03 -15.93
C PRO A 36 -24.29 28.99 -15.71
N ALA A 37 -23.82 29.57 -16.82
CA ALA A 37 -22.86 30.65 -16.86
C ALA A 37 -23.39 31.93 -16.19
N SER A 38 -22.54 32.56 -15.37
CA SER A 38 -22.45 34.02 -15.22
C SER A 38 -21.09 34.38 -14.61
N ASP A 39 -20.20 34.83 -15.49
CA ASP A 39 -19.25 35.93 -15.36
C ASP A 39 -18.89 36.44 -13.95
N THR A 40 -17.68 36.14 -13.51
CA THR A 40 -16.77 37.15 -12.96
C THR A 40 -15.34 36.81 -13.38
N ALA A 41 -14.71 37.78 -14.05
CA ALA A 41 -13.32 37.74 -14.45
C ALA A 41 -12.40 37.84 -13.23
N GLU A 42 -11.63 36.78 -12.99
CA GLU A 42 -10.49 36.79 -12.06
C GLU A 42 -9.34 36.04 -12.73
N ASP A 43 -8.57 36.83 -13.50
CA ASP A 43 -7.14 36.72 -13.74
C ASP A 43 -6.51 35.31 -13.65
N HIS A 44 -6.45 34.61 -14.78
CA HIS A 44 -5.51 33.51 -14.94
C HIS A 44 -4.17 34.10 -15.39
N THR A 45 -3.39 34.60 -14.42
CA THR A 45 -1.96 34.82 -14.65
C THR A 45 -1.34 33.46 -15.02
N ASP A 46 -0.82 33.38 -16.26
CA ASP A 46 -0.02 32.30 -16.80
C ASP A 46 0.94 31.70 -15.76
N HIS A 47 0.77 30.40 -15.46
CA HIS A 47 1.85 29.62 -14.87
C HIS A 47 2.75 29.15 -15.99
N ASP A 48 3.79 29.95 -16.22
CA ASP A 48 4.96 29.60 -17.02
C ASP A 48 5.46 28.21 -16.63
N HIS A 49 5.36 27.25 -17.55
CA HIS A 49 6.04 25.96 -17.45
C HIS A 49 7.52 26.18 -17.76
N GLY A 50 8.21 26.77 -16.80
CA GLY A 50 9.66 26.88 -16.79
C GLY A 50 10.30 25.52 -16.93
N ASP A 51 11.21 25.47 -17.90
CA ASP A 51 11.92 24.31 -18.41
C ASP A 51 12.43 23.39 -17.29
N HIS A 52 12.22 22.08 -17.47
CA HIS A 52 12.89 21.04 -16.67
C HIS A 52 14.39 21.05 -17.01
N ALA A 53 15.09 22.04 -16.47
CA ALA A 53 16.53 22.06 -16.38
C ALA A 53 16.95 21.01 -15.35
N GLU A 54 17.51 19.93 -15.89
CA GLU A 54 18.65 19.21 -15.34
C GLU A 54 18.45 18.62 -13.92
N HIS A 55 18.17 17.32 -13.89
CA HIS A 55 18.31 16.50 -12.70
C HIS A 55 19.80 16.32 -12.40
N ASP A 56 20.41 17.33 -11.79
CA ASP A 56 21.80 17.31 -11.32
C ASP A 56 21.88 16.47 -10.03
N HIS A 57 22.54 15.31 -10.12
CA HIS A 57 22.93 14.51 -8.97
C HIS A 57 24.31 14.95 -8.49
N GLY A 58 24.37 16.09 -7.80
CA GLY A 58 25.59 16.67 -7.24
C GLY A 58 25.63 16.60 -5.71
N ASP A 59 26.61 15.85 -5.19
CA ASP A 59 26.94 15.64 -3.78
C ASP A 59 27.07 16.94 -2.96
N HIS A 60 26.32 17.04 -1.87
CA HIS A 60 26.66 17.93 -0.76
C HIS A 60 26.57 17.19 0.58
N ALA A 61 27.74 17.03 1.17
CA ALA A 61 27.95 16.57 2.53
C ALA A 61 27.57 17.68 3.51
N THR A 62 26.30 17.69 3.92
CA THR A 62 25.90 18.22 5.22
C THR A 62 25.16 17.08 5.95
N ALA A 63 25.08 17.13 7.27
CA ALA A 63 24.32 16.15 8.04
C ALA A 63 22.83 16.42 7.78
N ASP A 64 22.35 16.01 6.60
CA ASP A 64 21.16 16.56 5.97
C ASP A 64 19.96 15.65 6.07
N SER A 65 18.83 16.29 6.34
CA SER A 65 17.47 15.80 6.13
C SER A 65 17.21 15.23 4.72
N ASP A 66 18.17 15.33 3.80
CA ASP A 66 18.10 14.81 2.43
C ASP A 66 18.80 13.48 2.19
N SER A 67 19.48 12.90 3.19
CA SER A 67 20.10 11.58 3.05
C SER A 67 19.08 10.51 2.63
N PRO A 68 19.44 9.54 1.76
CA PRO A 68 18.55 8.44 1.38
C PRO A 68 17.97 7.68 2.59
N MET A 69 18.75 7.55 3.68
CA MET A 69 18.27 6.98 4.95
C MET A 69 17.30 7.90 5.71
N ALA A 70 17.44 9.23 5.62
CA ALA A 70 16.49 10.16 6.20
C ALA A 70 15.11 10.03 5.53
N LYS A 71 15.09 9.77 4.21
CA LYS A 71 13.86 9.56 3.42
C LYS A 71 13.12 8.27 3.79
N MET A 72 13.78 7.28 4.40
CA MET A 72 13.14 6.04 4.90
C MET A 72 12.45 6.22 6.26
N MET A 73 12.94 7.16 7.07
CA MET A 73 12.49 7.34 8.45
C MET A 73 10.99 7.59 8.64
N PRO A 74 10.27 8.37 7.79
CA PRO A 74 8.83 8.58 8.01
C PRO A 74 8.03 7.28 7.94
N GLY A 75 8.27 6.43 6.94
CA GLY A 75 7.56 5.15 6.82
C GLY A 75 7.96 4.14 7.90
N LEU A 76 9.24 4.12 8.30
CA LEU A 76 9.72 3.15 9.28
C LEU A 76 9.35 3.49 10.73
N LYS A 77 9.08 4.77 11.04
CA LYS A 77 8.71 5.21 12.40
C LYS A 77 7.38 4.63 12.89
N GLU A 78 6.52 4.17 11.98
CA GLU A 78 5.23 3.56 12.30
C GLU A 78 5.38 2.11 12.79
N LEU A 79 6.56 1.51 12.63
CA LEU A 79 6.83 0.12 13.01
C LEU A 79 7.21 -0.01 14.50
N SER A 80 6.98 -1.21 15.05
CA SER A 80 7.57 -1.59 16.35
C SER A 80 9.10 -1.61 16.27
N GLN A 81 9.81 -1.51 17.40
CA GLN A 81 11.28 -1.49 17.40
C GLN A 81 11.92 -2.74 16.75
N GLU A 82 11.30 -3.91 16.94
CA GLU A 82 11.76 -5.16 16.34
C GLU A 82 11.54 -5.17 14.83
N ASP A 83 10.37 -4.72 14.40
CA ASP A 83 10.00 -4.65 13.00
C ASP A 83 10.82 -3.59 12.25
N TYR A 84 11.05 -2.43 12.87
CA TYR A 84 11.96 -1.40 12.39
C TYR A 84 13.35 -1.98 12.11
N LYS A 85 13.91 -2.74 13.06
CA LYS A 85 15.24 -3.35 12.91
C LYS A 85 15.26 -4.36 11.77
N SER A 86 14.21 -5.17 11.64
CA SER A 86 14.10 -6.15 10.56
C SER A 86 13.93 -5.48 9.18
N ALA A 87 13.11 -4.44 9.08
CA ALA A 87 12.91 -3.67 7.86
C ALA A 87 14.19 -2.94 7.44
N MET A 88 14.90 -2.33 8.40
CA MET A 88 16.20 -1.70 8.16
C MET A 88 17.28 -2.69 7.73
N ALA A 89 17.27 -3.91 8.27
CA ALA A 89 18.22 -4.94 7.85
C ALA A 89 18.00 -5.35 6.39
N GLN A 90 16.73 -5.41 5.96
CA GLN A 90 16.40 -5.72 4.57
C GLN A 90 16.63 -4.54 3.62
N HIS A 91 16.33 -3.31 4.06
CA HIS A 91 16.49 -1.99 3.40
C HIS A 91 15.79 -1.80 2.03
N MET A 92 15.75 -2.80 1.16
CA MET A 92 15.11 -2.79 -0.17
C MET A 92 13.89 -3.71 -0.22
N CYS A 93 12.89 -3.30 -1.01
CA CYS A 93 11.81 -4.18 -1.46
C CYS A 93 12.36 -5.16 -2.52
N PRO A 94 12.20 -6.49 -2.37
CA PRO A 94 12.71 -7.46 -3.34
C PRO A 94 11.95 -7.43 -4.68
N VAL A 95 10.74 -6.87 -4.69
CA VAL A 95 9.85 -6.86 -5.86
C VAL A 95 10.15 -5.68 -6.78
N SER A 96 10.20 -4.47 -6.22
CA SER A 96 10.42 -3.23 -6.96
C SER A 96 11.88 -2.79 -6.98
N ASP A 97 12.74 -3.36 -6.12
CA ASP A 97 14.11 -2.91 -5.89
C ASP A 97 14.17 -1.43 -5.42
N GLU A 98 13.09 -0.95 -4.79
CA GLU A 98 12.98 0.38 -4.18
C GLU A 98 13.27 0.34 -2.67
N MET A 99 13.66 1.48 -2.10
CA MET A 99 13.93 1.63 -0.67
C MET A 99 12.66 1.49 0.18
N LEU A 100 12.72 0.71 1.26
CA LEU A 100 11.60 0.61 2.20
C LEU A 100 11.41 1.94 2.95
N GLY A 101 10.16 2.35 3.17
CA GLY A 101 9.84 3.58 3.91
C GLY A 101 9.68 4.84 3.06
N THR A 102 10.11 4.84 1.79
CA THR A 102 9.95 5.99 0.88
C THR A 102 8.53 6.13 0.33
N MET A 103 7.74 5.04 0.35
CA MET A 103 6.35 4.99 -0.09
C MET A 103 5.36 4.86 1.08
N GLY A 104 5.78 5.26 2.29
CA GLY A 104 5.03 5.05 3.53
C GLY A 104 5.50 3.81 4.30
N ALA A 105 4.71 3.36 5.27
CA ALA A 105 5.09 2.22 6.10
C ALA A 105 5.18 0.93 5.29
N PRO A 106 6.33 0.23 5.34
CA PRO A 106 6.48 -1.04 4.64
C PRO A 106 5.64 -2.14 5.32
N GLU A 107 5.15 -3.09 4.53
CA GLU A 107 4.33 -4.22 5.00
C GLU A 107 5.20 -5.45 5.22
N LYS A 108 4.96 -6.18 6.31
CA LYS A 108 5.60 -7.47 6.61
C LYS A 108 4.74 -8.61 6.10
N VAL A 109 5.29 -9.40 5.18
CA VAL A 109 4.62 -10.57 4.58
C VAL A 109 5.38 -11.84 4.94
N ASP A 110 4.67 -12.84 5.46
CA ASP A 110 5.24 -14.18 5.63
C ASP A 110 5.22 -14.93 4.30
N VAL A 111 6.40 -15.39 3.88
CA VAL A 111 6.57 -16.19 2.66
C VAL A 111 7.38 -17.42 3.02
N ASN A 112 6.73 -18.58 3.03
CA ASN A 112 7.34 -19.87 3.39
C ASN A 112 8.00 -19.85 4.79
N GLY A 113 7.39 -19.19 5.77
CA GLY A 113 7.93 -19.08 7.13
C GLY A 113 9.09 -18.09 7.27
N LYS A 114 9.33 -17.26 6.26
CA LYS A 114 10.28 -16.14 6.30
C LYS A 114 9.52 -14.83 6.21
N SER A 115 9.79 -13.93 7.17
CA SER A 115 9.31 -12.55 7.12
C SER A 115 10.05 -11.76 6.03
N VAL A 116 9.29 -11.16 5.12
CA VAL A 116 9.79 -10.32 4.03
C VAL A 116 9.10 -8.97 4.10
N TRP A 117 9.87 -7.90 3.98
CA TRP A 117 9.33 -6.55 3.92
C TRP A 117 9.08 -6.13 2.47
N ILE A 118 7.93 -5.51 2.21
CA ILE A 118 7.60 -4.92 0.92
C ILE A 118 7.20 -3.46 1.09
N CYS A 119 7.38 -2.67 0.04
CA CYS A 119 7.14 -1.23 0.07
C CYS A 119 5.66 -0.84 -0.07
N CYS A 120 4.78 -1.72 -0.58
CA CYS A 120 3.35 -1.45 -0.79
C CYS A 120 2.56 -2.73 -1.10
N ASP A 121 1.23 -2.68 -0.98
CA ASP A 121 0.32 -3.81 -1.30
C ASP A 121 0.50 -4.34 -2.74
N GLY A 122 0.79 -3.47 -3.71
CA GLY A 122 1.01 -3.88 -5.11
C GLY A 122 2.22 -4.81 -5.30
N CYS A 123 3.15 -4.85 -4.33
CA CYS A 123 4.27 -5.80 -4.35
C CYS A 123 3.90 -7.17 -3.78
N LYS A 124 2.83 -7.26 -2.98
CA LYS A 124 2.43 -8.48 -2.27
C LYS A 124 2.06 -9.61 -3.23
N ASP A 125 1.20 -9.32 -4.21
CA ASP A 125 0.74 -10.33 -5.17
C ASP A 125 1.90 -10.90 -6.00
N LYS A 126 2.83 -10.03 -6.41
CA LYS A 126 4.05 -10.46 -7.14
C LYS A 126 4.94 -11.33 -6.27
N LEU A 127 5.18 -10.93 -5.02
CA LEU A 127 5.97 -11.69 -4.06
C LEU A 127 5.39 -13.09 -3.82
N LEU A 128 4.07 -13.19 -3.67
CA LEU A 128 3.38 -14.47 -3.44
C LEU A 128 3.27 -15.34 -4.70
N ALA A 129 3.24 -14.74 -5.89
CA ALA A 129 3.21 -15.47 -7.16
C ALA A 129 4.55 -16.10 -7.51
N GLU A 130 5.67 -15.42 -7.26
CA GLU A 130 7.03 -15.91 -7.54
C GLU A 130 7.93 -15.88 -6.29
N PRO A 131 7.57 -16.58 -5.20
CA PRO A 131 8.25 -16.43 -3.91
C PRO A 131 9.72 -16.81 -3.98
N GLN A 132 10.08 -17.87 -4.71
CA GLN A 132 11.46 -18.33 -4.84
C GLN A 132 12.37 -17.28 -5.50
N LYS A 133 11.84 -16.57 -6.51
CA LYS A 133 12.56 -15.51 -7.24
C LYS A 133 12.87 -14.32 -6.34
N TYR A 134 11.90 -13.88 -5.54
CA TYR A 134 12.03 -12.69 -4.71
C TYR A 134 12.73 -12.98 -3.39
N LEU A 135 12.54 -14.16 -2.80
CA LEU A 135 13.27 -14.57 -1.59
C LEU A 135 14.78 -14.66 -1.81
N ALA A 136 15.23 -14.95 -3.04
CA ALA A 136 16.65 -14.93 -3.39
C ALA A 136 17.30 -13.53 -3.31
N LYS A 137 16.49 -12.46 -3.32
CA LYS A 137 16.96 -11.07 -3.22
C LYS A 137 16.98 -10.53 -1.79
N VAL A 138 16.29 -11.19 -0.86
CA VAL A 138 16.17 -10.76 0.55
C VAL A 138 17.44 -11.17 1.31
N LYS A 139 18.09 -10.20 1.97
CA LYS A 139 19.28 -10.42 2.81
C LYS A 139 18.93 -10.57 4.28
#